data_AF-A0A7S0FI54-F1
#
_entry.id   AF-A0A7S0FI54-F1
#
_cell.length_a   1.000
_cell.length_b   1.000
_cell.length_c   1.000
_cell.angle_alpha   90.00
_cell.angle_beta   90.00
_cell.angle_gamma   90.00
#
_symmetry.space_group_name_H-M   'P 1'
#
loop_
_entity.id
_entity.type
_entity.pdbx_description
1 polymer ?
#
loop_
_entity_poly.entity_id
_entity_poly.type
_entity_poly.pdbx_seq_one_letter_code
_entity_poly.pdbx_strand_id
1 'polypeptide(L)'
;MKAIDGLCFSRSPLLSVYADMSVCCEEYENSDKSMLELVFAPCSPVAGSDKNWIAAPDEEIIEATLTELERLFPTEIGPGAPGGGANVEKSTVVRVPRSVYAAIPGRNKYRPSQTSPISNFVMAGDFASQKYLGSMEGAVLSGKLAAEVICDKAANRETKRIKPIHESVTAGEEPKAPIGVKGTYPIAFGGGQEGSGANVYHP
;
A
#
# COMPACT_ATOMS: atom_id res chain seq x y z
N MET A 1 -20.16 19.40 -12.24
CA MET A 1 -19.91 18.05 -12.76
C MET A 1 -20.96 17.12 -12.17
N LYS A 2 -21.80 16.47 -12.99
CA LYS A 2 -22.64 15.37 -12.46
C LYS A 2 -21.82 14.09 -12.58
N ALA A 3 -20.94 13.88 -11.61
CA ALA A 3 -20.09 12.71 -11.56
C ALA A 3 -20.93 11.43 -11.37
N ILE A 4 -20.38 10.32 -11.85
CA ILE A 4 -20.96 9.00 -11.61
C ILE A 4 -20.76 8.66 -10.13
N ASP A 5 -21.82 8.24 -9.46
CA ASP A 5 -21.75 7.66 -8.11
C ASP A 5 -21.15 6.25 -8.21
N GLY A 6 -19.82 6.17 -8.14
CA GLY A 6 -19.07 4.93 -8.21
C GLY A 6 -17.61 5.08 -8.61
N LEU A 7 -16.87 3.97 -8.47
CA LEU A 7 -15.48 3.87 -8.89
C LEU A 7 -15.38 3.79 -10.42
N CYS A 8 -14.56 4.65 -11.01
CA CYS A 8 -14.33 4.69 -12.44
C CYS A 8 -12.95 4.14 -12.82
N PHE A 9 -12.88 3.45 -13.97
CA PHE A 9 -11.61 3.05 -14.59
C PHE A 9 -11.24 4.05 -15.67
N SER A 10 -10.15 4.79 -15.50
CA SER A 10 -9.77 5.86 -16.45
C SER A 10 -9.34 5.34 -17.82
N ARG A 11 -8.78 4.12 -17.87
CA ARG A 11 -8.04 3.57 -19.04
C ARG A 11 -6.97 4.55 -19.56
N SER A 12 -6.41 5.36 -18.67
CA SER A 12 -5.29 6.25 -18.91
C SER A 12 -3.96 5.49 -18.84
N PRO A 13 -2.91 5.94 -19.56
CA PRO A 13 -1.56 5.42 -19.36
C PRO A 13 -0.94 5.80 -18.00
N LEU A 14 -1.46 6.82 -17.31
CA LEU A 14 -0.90 7.35 -16.06
C LEU A 14 -1.83 7.20 -14.85
N LEU A 15 -3.14 7.23 -15.08
CA LEU A 15 -4.15 7.07 -14.04
C LEU A 15 -4.75 5.67 -14.11
N SER A 16 -5.02 5.08 -12.95
CA SER A 16 -5.69 3.79 -12.83
C SER A 16 -7.18 4.01 -12.56
N VAL A 17 -7.63 3.76 -11.33
CA VAL A 17 -8.98 4.05 -10.87
C VAL A 17 -9.08 5.46 -10.29
N TYR A 18 -10.27 6.05 -10.37
CA TYR A 18 -10.58 7.32 -9.74
C TYR A 18 -12.05 7.37 -9.30
N ALA A 19 -12.38 8.27 -8.38
CA ALA A 19 -13.75 8.53 -7.96
C ALA A 19 -13.94 10.01 -7.60
N ASP A 20 -15.17 10.52 -7.75
CA ASP A 20 -15.55 11.79 -7.12
C ASP A 20 -15.99 11.51 -5.69
N MET A 21 -15.09 11.80 -4.76
CA MET A 21 -15.28 11.55 -3.34
C MET A 21 -16.33 12.47 -2.71
N SER A 22 -16.62 13.63 -3.33
CA SER A 22 -17.74 14.49 -2.89
C SER A 22 -19.12 13.87 -3.14
N VAL A 23 -19.17 12.79 -3.92
CA VAL A 23 -20.38 12.01 -4.22
C VAL A 23 -20.29 10.63 -3.58
N CYS A 24 -19.15 9.94 -3.74
CA CYS A 24 -19.01 8.54 -3.35
C CYS A 24 -18.76 8.33 -1.84
N CYS A 25 -18.40 9.37 -1.10
CA CYS A 25 -18.05 9.29 0.32
C CYS A 25 -18.85 10.31 1.13
N GLU A 26 -19.71 9.82 2.03
CA GLU A 26 -20.62 10.66 2.85
C GLU A 26 -19.87 11.70 3.68
N GLU A 27 -18.72 11.36 4.27
CA GLU A 27 -17.92 12.30 5.07
C GLU A 27 -17.33 13.45 4.23
N TYR A 28 -17.18 13.25 2.92
CA TYR A 28 -16.61 14.23 1.99
C TYR A 28 -17.66 14.93 1.13
N GLU A 29 -18.95 14.71 1.40
CA GLU A 29 -20.06 15.25 0.61
C GLU A 29 -19.96 16.78 0.44
N ASN A 30 -20.15 17.24 -0.79
CA ASN A 30 -20.22 18.66 -1.08
C ASN A 30 -21.07 18.93 -2.34
N SER A 31 -22.13 19.74 -2.20
CA SER A 31 -23.05 20.04 -3.31
C SER A 31 -22.48 21.01 -4.35
N ASP A 32 -21.49 21.81 -3.96
CA ASP A 32 -21.01 22.95 -4.75
C ASP A 32 -19.63 22.70 -5.36
N LYS A 33 -18.89 21.71 -4.84
CA LYS A 33 -17.50 21.41 -5.22
C LYS A 33 -17.27 19.90 -5.35
N SER A 34 -16.59 19.50 -6.42
CA SER A 34 -16.14 18.11 -6.61
C SER A 34 -14.74 17.87 -6.05
N MET A 35 -14.48 16.66 -5.56
CA MET A 35 -13.14 16.22 -5.12
C MET A 35 -12.81 14.89 -5.78
N LEU A 36 -11.86 14.91 -6.71
CA LEU A 36 -11.43 13.70 -7.41
C LEU A 36 -10.25 13.07 -6.66
N GLU A 37 -10.42 11.83 -6.21
CA GLU A 37 -9.33 11.00 -5.71
C GLU A 37 -8.93 9.98 -6.78
N LEU A 38 -7.63 9.92 -7.09
CA LEU A 38 -7.11 9.17 -8.23
C LEU A 38 -5.88 8.35 -7.84
N VAL A 39 -5.76 7.15 -8.40
CA VAL A 39 -4.56 6.33 -8.28
C VAL A 39 -3.66 6.57 -9.49
N PHE A 40 -2.48 7.16 -9.26
CA PHE A 40 -1.46 7.34 -10.29
C PHE A 40 -0.59 6.08 -10.39
N ALA A 41 -0.74 5.32 -11.48
CA ALA A 41 0.01 4.09 -11.71
C ALA A 41 0.11 3.77 -13.21
N PRO A 42 1.28 3.27 -13.69
CA PRO A 42 2.49 2.95 -12.92
C PRO A 42 3.29 4.21 -12.52
N CYS A 43 3.96 4.18 -11.36
CA CYS A 43 4.64 5.36 -10.78
C CYS A 43 6.17 5.27 -10.73
N SER A 44 6.77 4.13 -11.08
CA SER A 44 8.23 3.95 -11.11
C SER A 44 8.66 2.95 -12.18
N PRO A 45 9.94 2.93 -12.60
CA PRO A 45 10.45 1.93 -13.54
C PRO A 45 10.27 0.49 -13.08
N VAL A 46 10.42 0.22 -11.78
CA VAL A 46 10.19 -1.10 -11.20
C VAL A 46 8.72 -1.51 -11.30
N ALA A 47 7.79 -0.55 -11.28
CA ALA A 47 6.36 -0.76 -11.48
C ALA A 47 5.93 -0.70 -12.95
N GLY A 48 6.85 -0.50 -13.90
CA GLY A 48 6.56 -0.47 -15.34
C GLY A 48 6.30 0.92 -15.95
N SER A 49 6.68 2.01 -15.27
CA SER A 49 6.63 3.37 -15.84
C SER A 49 7.95 3.75 -16.50
N ASP A 50 7.91 4.42 -17.64
CA ASP A 50 9.12 4.95 -18.32
C ASP A 50 9.83 6.05 -17.50
N LYS A 51 9.08 6.71 -16.62
CA LYS A 51 9.55 7.78 -15.74
C LYS A 51 9.38 7.40 -14.27
N ASN A 52 10.32 7.84 -13.43
CA ASN A 52 10.18 7.74 -11.98
C ASN A 52 9.30 8.88 -11.42
N TRP A 53 7.99 8.72 -11.47
CA TRP A 53 7.02 9.68 -10.94
C TRP A 53 7.09 9.86 -9.42
N ILE A 54 7.56 8.85 -8.68
CA ILE A 54 7.78 8.97 -7.22
C ILE A 54 8.77 10.10 -6.90
N ALA A 55 9.79 10.31 -7.74
CA ALA A 55 10.80 11.35 -7.55
C ALA A 55 10.45 12.68 -8.23
N ALA A 56 9.35 12.75 -8.98
CA ALA A 56 8.93 13.97 -9.65
C ALA A 56 8.36 14.99 -8.63
N PRO A 57 8.51 16.30 -8.88
CA PRO A 57 7.82 17.35 -8.11
C PRO A 57 6.29 17.17 -8.12
N ASP A 58 5.61 17.65 -7.08
CA ASP A 58 4.15 17.57 -6.96
C ASP A 58 3.47 18.25 -8.14
N GLU A 59 3.97 19.42 -8.54
CA GLU A 59 3.41 20.24 -9.61
C GLU A 59 3.36 19.48 -10.94
N GLU A 60 4.42 18.73 -11.24
CA GLU A 60 4.50 17.95 -12.48
C GLU A 60 3.54 16.76 -12.47
N ILE A 61 3.32 16.13 -11.31
CA ILE A 61 2.33 15.06 -11.15
C ILE A 61 0.91 15.60 -11.30
N ILE A 62 0.65 16.78 -10.71
CA ILE A 62 -0.64 17.47 -10.80
C ILE A 62 -0.93 17.86 -12.25
N GLU A 63 0.03 18.45 -12.97
CA GLU A 63 -0.12 18.84 -14.38
C GLU A 63 -0.39 17.63 -15.28
N ALA A 64 0.36 16.53 -15.10
CA ALA A 64 0.14 15.28 -15.83
C ALA A 64 -1.26 14.70 -15.53
N THR A 65 -1.72 14.78 -14.28
CA THR A 65 -3.06 14.34 -13.87
C THR A 65 -4.14 15.20 -14.51
N LEU A 66 -3.98 16.52 -14.55
CA LEU A 66 -4.93 17.44 -15.19
C LEU A 66 -5.03 17.22 -16.69
N THR A 67 -3.90 16.93 -17.34
CA THR A 67 -3.87 16.59 -18.78
C THR A 67 -4.70 15.34 -19.07
N GLU A 68 -4.59 14.30 -18.23
CA GLU A 68 -5.42 13.10 -18.38
C GLU A 68 -6.89 13.34 -18.02
N LEU A 69 -7.16 14.21 -17.04
CA LEU A 69 -8.53 14.60 -16.68
C LEU A 69 -9.22 15.42 -17.76
N GLU A 70 -8.52 16.30 -18.48
CA GLU A 70 -9.05 17.00 -19.66
C GLU A 70 -9.50 16.00 -20.72
N ARG A 71 -8.77 14.90 -20.92
CA ARG A 71 -9.18 13.83 -21.84
C ARG A 71 -10.43 13.08 -21.36
N LEU A 72 -10.57 12.88 -20.05
CA LEU A 72 -11.72 12.17 -19.45
C LEU A 72 -12.97 13.06 -19.38
N PHE A 73 -12.79 14.35 -19.17
CA PHE A 73 -13.84 15.34 -18.96
C PHE A 73 -13.66 16.57 -19.87
N PRO A 74 -13.69 16.38 -21.20
CA PRO A 74 -13.30 17.43 -22.15
C PRO A 74 -14.22 18.65 -22.17
N THR A 75 -15.43 18.53 -21.61
CA THR A 75 -16.39 19.63 -21.51
C THR A 75 -16.38 20.33 -20.15
N GLU A 76 -15.59 19.86 -19.19
CA GLU A 76 -15.61 20.32 -17.79
C GLU A 76 -14.24 20.72 -17.27
N ILE A 77 -13.15 20.06 -17.72
CA ILE A 77 -11.79 20.29 -17.24
C ILE A 77 -10.89 20.66 -18.42
N GLY A 78 -10.03 21.66 -18.21
CA GLY A 78 -9.04 22.10 -19.20
C GLY A 78 -9.50 23.26 -20.09
N PRO A 79 -8.57 23.87 -20.83
CA PRO A 79 -8.82 25.06 -21.64
C PRO A 79 -9.80 24.81 -22.80
N GLY A 80 -9.99 23.57 -23.22
CA GLY A 80 -10.97 23.19 -24.25
C GLY A 80 -12.43 23.22 -23.78
N ALA A 81 -12.67 23.29 -22.46
CA ALA A 81 -14.02 23.29 -21.92
C ALA A 81 -14.73 24.67 -22.08
N PRO A 82 -16.06 24.70 -22.31
CA PRO A 82 -16.81 25.95 -22.37
C PRO A 82 -16.63 26.79 -21.10
N GLY A 83 -16.28 28.06 -21.26
CA GLY A 83 -16.07 28.97 -20.13
C GLY A 83 -14.74 28.82 -19.40
N GLY A 84 -13.77 28.09 -19.97
CA GLY A 84 -12.41 27.95 -19.43
C GLY A 84 -12.20 26.75 -18.50
N GLY A 85 -13.22 25.92 -18.30
CA GLY A 85 -13.16 24.71 -17.48
C GLY A 85 -13.10 24.95 -15.96
N ALA A 86 -13.03 23.86 -15.21
CA ALA A 86 -12.93 23.87 -13.76
C ALA A 86 -11.52 24.30 -13.29
N ASN A 87 -11.47 25.05 -12.18
CA ASN A 87 -10.23 25.47 -11.54
C ASN A 87 -9.89 24.56 -10.34
N VAL A 88 -8.62 24.21 -10.19
CA VAL A 88 -8.13 23.47 -9.01
C VAL A 88 -8.01 24.43 -7.83
N GLU A 89 -8.82 24.22 -6.79
CA GLU A 89 -8.73 25.05 -5.57
C GLU A 89 -7.58 24.61 -4.65
N LYS A 90 -7.35 23.30 -4.55
CA LYS A 90 -6.28 22.68 -3.77
C LYS A 90 -5.99 21.28 -4.30
N SER A 91 -4.78 20.79 -4.05
CA SER A 91 -4.34 19.44 -4.40
C SER A 91 -3.41 18.89 -3.32
N THR A 92 -3.25 17.57 -3.29
CA THR A 92 -2.31 16.89 -2.40
C THR A 92 -1.80 15.63 -3.08
N VAL A 93 -0.49 15.42 -3.08
CA VAL A 93 0.14 14.22 -3.65
C VAL A 93 0.69 13.34 -2.54
N VAL A 94 0.08 12.17 -2.33
CA VAL A 94 0.55 11.18 -1.36
C VAL A 94 1.38 10.11 -2.06
N ARG A 95 2.63 9.93 -1.63
CA ARG A 95 3.58 8.97 -2.24
C ARG A 95 3.78 7.76 -1.36
N VAL A 96 3.52 6.57 -1.90
CA VAL A 96 3.76 5.29 -1.21
C VAL A 96 4.71 4.43 -2.05
N PRO A 97 6.04 4.64 -1.99
CA PRO A 97 7.01 3.99 -2.87
C PRO A 97 7.13 2.48 -2.67
N ARG A 98 6.72 1.97 -1.50
CA ARG A 98 6.76 0.55 -1.13
C ARG A 98 5.42 0.17 -0.49
N SER A 99 4.34 0.18 -1.27
CA SER A 99 2.96 -0.03 -0.81
C SER A 99 2.68 -1.51 -0.49
N VAL A 100 2.23 -2.26 -1.49
CA VAL A 100 1.97 -3.70 -1.42
C VAL A 100 3.07 -4.46 -2.15
N TYR A 101 3.25 -5.75 -1.81
CA TYR A 101 4.22 -6.57 -2.53
C TYR A 101 3.83 -6.71 -4.01
N ALA A 102 4.82 -6.65 -4.90
CA ALA A 102 4.58 -6.87 -6.33
C ALA A 102 4.19 -8.33 -6.59
N ALA A 103 2.97 -8.56 -7.07
CA ALA A 103 2.42 -9.88 -7.36
C ALA A 103 2.94 -10.49 -8.68
N ILE A 104 4.26 -10.50 -8.87
CA ILE A 104 4.92 -11.08 -10.05
C ILE A 104 4.86 -12.62 -10.03
N PRO A 105 4.93 -13.29 -11.19
CA PRO A 105 4.96 -14.75 -11.28
C PRO A 105 6.01 -15.38 -10.36
N GLY A 106 5.63 -16.45 -9.66
CA GLY A 106 6.49 -17.13 -8.70
C GLY A 106 6.62 -16.46 -7.33
N ARG A 107 6.07 -15.25 -7.11
CA ARG A 107 6.17 -14.56 -5.80
C ARG A 107 5.45 -15.29 -4.66
N ASN A 108 4.38 -16.03 -4.96
CA ASN A 108 3.54 -16.69 -3.94
C ASN A 108 4.30 -17.68 -3.05
N LYS A 109 5.40 -18.28 -3.52
CA LYS A 109 6.22 -19.22 -2.73
C LYS A 109 7.00 -18.55 -1.60
N TYR A 110 7.22 -17.23 -1.70
CA TYR A 110 7.94 -16.45 -0.70
C TYR A 110 7.02 -15.84 0.37
N ARG A 111 5.70 -15.96 0.21
CA ARG A 111 4.75 -15.43 1.21
C ARG A 111 4.78 -16.31 2.46
N PRO A 112 5.20 -15.80 3.63
CA PRO A 112 5.38 -16.63 4.82
C PRO A 112 4.03 -17.12 5.37
N SER A 113 4.01 -18.24 6.10
CA SER A 113 2.86 -18.59 6.96
C SER A 113 2.88 -17.72 8.21
N GLN A 114 1.71 -17.54 8.85
CA GLN A 114 1.60 -16.87 10.15
C GLN A 114 2.43 -17.62 11.22
N THR A 115 2.52 -18.95 11.12
CA THR A 115 3.44 -19.75 11.94
C THR A 115 4.88 -19.60 11.43
N SER A 116 5.77 -19.12 12.30
CA SER A 116 7.21 -19.03 12.04
C SER A 116 7.99 -20.17 12.73
N PRO A 117 9.21 -20.50 12.26
CA PRO A 117 10.10 -21.44 12.94
C PRO A 117 10.61 -20.94 14.30
N ILE A 118 10.56 -19.63 14.55
CA ILE A 118 10.95 -19.01 15.83
C ILE A 118 9.76 -19.08 16.79
N SER A 119 9.95 -19.71 17.96
CA SER A 119 8.89 -20.09 18.91
C SER A 119 7.94 -18.95 19.28
N ASN A 120 8.48 -17.76 19.56
CA ASN A 120 7.71 -16.59 19.99
C ASN A 120 7.56 -15.52 18.90
N PHE A 121 7.65 -15.92 17.63
CA PHE A 121 7.47 -15.03 16.49
C PHE A 121 6.30 -15.48 15.63
N VAL A 122 5.39 -14.55 15.33
CA VAL A 122 4.20 -14.73 14.50
C VAL A 122 4.10 -13.52 13.58
N MET A 123 3.75 -13.74 12.32
CA MET A 123 3.64 -12.68 11.32
C MET A 123 2.18 -12.45 10.92
N ALA A 124 1.83 -11.19 10.72
CA ALA A 124 0.56 -10.75 10.15
C ALA A 124 0.83 -9.64 9.12
N GLY A 125 -0.13 -9.43 8.22
CA GLY A 125 -0.01 -8.49 7.11
C GLY A 125 -0.45 -9.11 5.80
N ASP A 126 -0.80 -8.27 4.84
CA ASP A 126 -1.29 -8.66 3.51
C ASP A 126 -0.27 -9.53 2.72
N PHE A 127 1.02 -9.32 2.97
CA PHE A 127 2.15 -10.08 2.42
C PHE A 127 2.22 -11.52 2.95
N ALA A 128 1.74 -11.79 4.16
CA ALA A 128 1.71 -13.15 4.70
C ALA A 128 0.70 -14.01 3.93
N SER A 129 0.82 -15.32 4.01
CA SER A 129 0.06 -16.26 3.21
C SER A 129 -1.42 -16.27 3.58
N GLN A 130 -2.24 -15.88 2.61
CA GLN A 130 -3.70 -15.92 2.63
C GLN A 130 -4.24 -15.81 1.18
N LYS A 131 -5.54 -15.99 0.98
CA LYS A 131 -6.18 -16.19 -0.35
C LYS A 131 -6.62 -14.92 -1.10
N TYR A 132 -6.62 -13.75 -0.47
CA TYR A 132 -7.15 -12.46 -0.95
C TYR A 132 -6.10 -11.43 -1.40
N LEU A 133 -4.92 -11.86 -1.85
CA LEU A 133 -3.85 -10.99 -2.40
C LEU A 133 -3.36 -9.89 -1.43
N GLY A 134 -2.49 -8.99 -1.90
CA GLY A 134 -2.11 -7.77 -1.18
C GLY A 134 -3.29 -6.80 -1.16
N SER A 135 -4.17 -6.92 -0.17
CA SER A 135 -5.42 -6.16 -0.05
C SER A 135 -5.80 -5.94 1.41
N MET A 136 -6.78 -5.06 1.65
CA MET A 136 -7.37 -4.85 2.99
C MET A 136 -7.95 -6.16 3.56
N GLU A 137 -8.69 -6.93 2.76
CA GLU A 137 -9.22 -8.23 3.15
C GLU A 137 -8.08 -9.22 3.47
N GLY A 138 -7.01 -9.19 2.68
CA GLY A 138 -5.81 -9.98 2.93
C GLY A 138 -5.14 -9.63 4.26
N ALA A 139 -5.05 -8.34 4.60
CA ALA A 139 -4.50 -7.88 5.86
C ALA A 139 -5.36 -8.33 7.06
N VAL A 140 -6.67 -8.15 6.98
CA VAL A 140 -7.62 -8.56 8.04
C VAL A 140 -7.59 -10.07 8.25
N LEU A 141 -7.71 -10.86 7.16
CA LEU A 141 -7.67 -12.31 7.25
C LEU A 141 -6.32 -12.79 7.82
N SER A 142 -5.22 -12.20 7.39
CA SER A 142 -3.89 -12.52 7.90
C SER A 142 -3.77 -12.25 9.40
N GLY A 143 -4.33 -11.13 9.89
CA GLY A 143 -4.40 -10.82 11.32
C GLY A 143 -5.22 -11.85 12.10
N LYS A 144 -6.37 -12.28 11.57
CA LYS A 144 -7.19 -13.34 12.17
C LYS A 144 -6.44 -14.67 12.27
N LEU A 145 -5.73 -15.06 11.21
CA LEU A 145 -4.92 -16.27 11.18
C LEU A 145 -3.74 -16.19 12.17
N ALA A 146 -3.13 -15.01 12.31
CA ALA A 146 -2.05 -14.80 13.26
C ALA A 146 -2.56 -14.90 14.71
N ALA A 147 -3.74 -14.36 15.00
CA ALA A 147 -4.39 -14.50 16.31
C ALA A 147 -4.70 -15.97 16.62
N GLU A 148 -5.18 -16.77 15.64
CA GLU A 148 -5.39 -18.21 15.81
C GLU A 148 -4.09 -18.93 16.21
N VAL A 149 -2.98 -18.64 15.52
CA VAL A 149 -1.66 -19.17 15.85
C VAL A 149 -1.23 -18.80 17.28
N ILE A 150 -1.47 -17.56 17.71
CA ILE A 150 -1.14 -17.10 19.07
C ILE A 150 -1.97 -17.87 20.11
N CYS A 151 -3.27 -17.99 19.90
CA CYS A 151 -4.17 -18.71 20.80
C CYS A 151 -3.83 -20.20 20.89
N ASP A 152 -3.46 -20.83 19.78
CA ASP A 152 -3.03 -22.23 19.76
C ASP A 152 -1.70 -22.43 20.49
N LYS A 153 -0.71 -21.57 20.26
CA LYS A 153 0.56 -21.59 21.00
C LYS A 153 0.34 -21.41 22.51
N ALA A 154 -0.48 -20.43 22.91
CA ALA A 154 -0.78 -20.18 24.31
C ALA A 154 -1.49 -21.35 25.01
N ALA A 155 -2.27 -22.13 24.26
CA ALA A 155 -2.97 -23.30 24.75
C ALA A 155 -2.20 -24.62 24.53
N ASN A 156 -0.93 -24.56 24.11
CA ASN A 156 -0.12 -25.74 23.76
C ASN A 156 -0.78 -26.66 22.72
N ARG A 157 -1.50 -26.09 21.74
CA ARG A 157 -2.09 -26.80 20.60
C ARG A 157 -1.17 -26.70 19.38
N GLU A 158 -1.28 -27.69 18.50
CA GLU A 158 -0.60 -27.64 17.20
C GLU A 158 -1.18 -26.51 16.34
N THR A 159 -0.31 -25.69 15.74
CA THR A 159 -0.74 -24.56 14.92
C THR A 159 -1.02 -25.01 13.49
N LYS A 160 -2.08 -24.47 12.88
CA LYS A 160 -2.40 -24.74 11.47
C LYS A 160 -1.39 -24.06 10.55
N ARG A 161 -0.46 -24.84 10.00
CA ARG A 161 0.49 -24.36 8.98
C ARG A 161 -0.16 -24.34 7.61
N ILE A 162 -0.29 -23.15 7.04
CA ILE A 162 -0.91 -22.94 5.72
C ILE A 162 0.09 -23.20 4.58
N LYS A 163 1.39 -23.02 4.84
CA LYS A 163 2.46 -23.29 3.88
C LYS A 163 3.73 -23.80 4.56
N PRO A 164 4.55 -24.61 3.85
CA PRO A 164 5.90 -24.91 4.31
C PRO A 164 6.74 -23.62 4.37
N ILE A 165 7.72 -23.61 5.26
CA ILE A 165 8.72 -22.53 5.32
C ILE A 165 9.58 -22.64 4.08
N HIS A 166 9.75 -21.52 3.36
CA HIS A 166 10.56 -21.49 2.15
C HIS A 166 12.04 -21.71 2.50
N GLU A 167 12.75 -22.49 1.67
CA GLU A 167 14.15 -22.90 1.93
C GLU A 167 15.10 -21.71 2.13
N SER A 168 14.82 -20.57 1.49
CA SER A 168 15.62 -19.34 1.67
C SER A 168 15.61 -18.77 3.10
N VAL A 169 14.69 -19.22 3.96
CA VAL A 169 14.61 -18.81 5.37
C VAL A 169 15.44 -19.74 6.26
N THR A 170 15.64 -20.99 5.84
CA THR A 170 16.28 -22.05 6.64
C THR A 170 17.66 -22.45 6.12
N ALA A 171 18.01 -22.10 4.88
CA ALA A 171 19.28 -22.47 4.28
C ALA A 171 20.43 -21.61 4.83
N GLY A 172 21.42 -22.26 5.45
CA GLY A 172 22.73 -21.66 5.74
C GLY A 172 22.94 -21.08 7.15
N GLU A 173 21.98 -21.21 8.07
CA GLU A 173 22.13 -20.72 9.45
C GLU A 173 21.80 -21.82 10.46
N GLU A 174 22.69 -22.02 11.43
CA GLU A 174 22.42 -22.84 12.61
C GLU A 174 21.41 -22.13 13.53
N PRO A 175 20.42 -22.85 14.11
CA PRO A 175 19.47 -22.26 15.04
C PRO A 175 20.18 -21.57 16.21
N LYS A 176 20.02 -20.25 16.32
CA LYS A 176 20.53 -19.46 17.45
C LYS A 176 19.36 -18.96 18.27
N ALA A 177 19.48 -19.02 19.60
CA ALA A 177 18.51 -18.39 20.49
C ALA A 177 18.49 -16.88 20.22
N PRO A 178 17.31 -16.24 20.16
CA PRO A 178 17.24 -14.79 20.00
C PRO A 178 17.95 -14.11 21.16
N ILE A 179 18.79 -13.12 20.86
CA ILE A 179 19.64 -12.42 21.83
C ILE A 179 18.81 -11.55 22.80
N GLY A 180 17.49 -11.46 22.60
CA GLY A 180 16.57 -10.59 23.33
C GLY A 180 16.57 -9.16 22.77
N VAL A 181 15.77 -8.29 23.40
CA VAL A 181 15.72 -6.86 23.05
C VAL A 181 17.01 -6.19 23.53
N LYS A 182 17.74 -5.55 22.62
CA LYS A 182 18.92 -4.73 22.94
C LYS A 182 18.58 -3.25 22.83
N GLY A 183 18.85 -2.49 23.88
CA GLY A 183 18.65 -1.05 23.93
C GLY A 183 17.32 -0.62 24.55
N THR A 184 17.23 0.67 24.88
CA THR A 184 16.05 1.31 25.50
C THR A 184 15.28 2.19 24.51
N TYR A 185 15.64 2.15 23.22
CA TYR A 185 15.04 2.98 22.17
C TYR A 185 13.72 2.39 21.65
N PRO A 186 12.80 3.22 21.12
CA PRO A 186 11.52 2.76 20.59
C PRO A 186 11.64 1.64 19.54
N ILE A 187 12.68 1.68 18.70
CA ILE A 187 12.95 0.66 17.67
C ILE A 187 13.19 -0.74 18.25
N ALA A 188 13.75 -0.82 19.46
CA ALA A 188 14.00 -2.07 20.18
C ALA A 188 12.69 -2.76 20.61
N PHE A 189 11.60 -2.00 20.73
CA PHE A 189 10.26 -2.49 21.10
C PHE A 189 9.27 -2.50 19.92
N GLY A 190 9.76 -2.35 18.68
CA GLY A 190 8.92 -2.35 17.48
C GLY A 190 8.19 -1.03 17.21
N GLY A 191 8.56 0.05 17.90
CA GLY A 191 8.11 1.41 17.54
C GLY A 191 8.93 1.96 16.36
N GLY A 192 8.27 2.63 15.41
CA GLY A 192 9.00 3.42 14.41
C GLY A 192 9.74 4.58 15.10
N GLN A 193 11.01 4.77 14.77
CA GLN A 193 11.77 5.94 15.25
C GLN A 193 11.59 7.09 14.26
N GLU A 194 11.13 8.25 14.75
CA GLU A 194 11.17 9.50 14.00
C GLU A 194 12.50 10.22 14.28
N GLY A 195 13.36 10.30 13.26
CA GLY A 195 14.65 11.00 13.29
C GLY A 195 15.87 10.11 13.51
N SER A 196 17.00 10.45 12.88
CA SER A 196 18.30 9.81 13.11
C SER A 196 18.91 10.35 14.41
N GLY A 197 19.08 9.49 15.41
CA GLY A 197 19.92 9.82 16.58
C GLY A 197 21.38 10.08 16.16
N ALA A 198 22.19 10.60 17.08
CA ALA A 198 23.56 11.06 16.80
C ALA A 198 24.56 9.99 16.31
N ASN A 199 24.17 8.72 16.19
CA ASN A 199 25.02 7.63 15.71
C ASN A 199 24.37 6.91 14.51
N VAL A 200 24.96 7.09 13.34
CA VAL A 200 24.45 6.60 12.04
C VAL A 200 24.63 5.07 11.85
N TYR A 201 25.41 4.41 12.72
CA TYR A 201 25.79 2.99 12.59
C TYR A 201 25.21 2.05 13.66
N HIS A 202 24.36 2.57 14.54
CA HIS A 202 23.47 1.72 15.31
C HIS A 202 22.05 2.09 14.89
N PRO A 203 21.25 1.13 14.40
CA PRO A 203 19.87 1.42 14.01
C PRO A 203 19.10 2.06 15.15
#